data_AF-A0AAX0I0M8-F1
#
_entry.id   AF-A0AAX0I0M8-F1
#
_cell.length_a   1.000
_cell.length_b   1.000
_cell.length_c   1.000
_cell.angle_alpha   90.00
_cell.angle_beta   90.00
_cell.angle_gamma   90.00
#
_symmetry.space_group_name_H-M   'P 1'
#
loop_
_entity.id
_entity.type
_entity.pdbx_description
1 polymer ?
#
loop_
_entity_poly.entity_id
_entity_poly.type
_entity_poly.pdbx_seq_one_letter_code
_entity_poly.pdbx_strand_id
1 'polypeptide(L)'
;MMQLQSQLAQLGAVGRDGKPLQADGDFGGNTKFAVEQFQRTHGLQVDAVVGQQTQAALGKALAQQTTKHAEQTSAQGVPSPATSAPLLSDPCHPDNGMFVGTVGKLEALGERGGFANRKELEQAAGQIVFESKVSGLQRIDHVVPNKSGDGFFAVQGEMTDPAMQRVFVDRNQAQNQPLENSSRQAAEESQRQATQVQTKETASRSMSI
;
A
#
# COMPACT_ATOMS: atom_id res chain seq x y z
N MET A 1 20.38 -15.34 4.03
CA MET A 1 20.64 -13.92 4.35
C MET A 1 19.57 -12.97 3.79
N MET A 2 18.97 -13.23 2.62
CA MET A 2 17.91 -12.36 2.05
C MET A 2 16.66 -12.23 2.94
N GLN A 3 16.19 -13.34 3.50
CA GLN A 3 14.94 -13.38 4.27
C GLN A 3 14.97 -12.49 5.52
N LEU A 4 16.13 -12.42 6.18
CA LEU A 4 16.38 -11.52 7.31
C LEU A 4 16.26 -10.05 6.91
N GLN A 5 16.91 -9.66 5.81
CA GLN A 5 16.87 -8.29 5.31
C GLN A 5 15.47 -7.88 4.91
N SER A 6 14.72 -8.82 4.30
CA SER A 6 13.32 -8.62 3.95
C SER A 6 12.44 -8.43 5.18
N GLN A 7 12.67 -9.19 6.25
CA GLN A 7 11.97 -9.03 7.53
C GLN A 7 12.29 -7.68 8.17
N LEU A 8 13.56 -7.31 8.27
CA LEU A 8 13.98 -6.00 8.78
C LEU A 8 13.37 -4.84 7.98
N ALA A 9 13.37 -4.93 6.66
CA ALA A 9 12.74 -3.95 5.79
C ALA A 9 11.23 -3.83 6.03
N GLN A 10 10.53 -4.95 6.18
CA GLN A 10 9.10 -4.98 6.55
C GLN A 10 8.83 -4.39 7.93
N LEU A 11 9.78 -4.52 8.85
CA LEU A 11 9.72 -3.91 10.18
C LEU A 11 10.06 -2.41 10.16
N GLY A 12 10.30 -1.83 8.99
CA GLY A 12 10.66 -0.41 8.85
C GLY A 12 12.11 -0.12 9.25
N ALA A 13 12.96 -1.13 9.36
CA ALA A 13 14.36 -0.92 9.68
C ALA A 13 15.08 -0.25 8.50
N VAL A 14 15.75 0.85 8.80
CA VAL A 14 16.53 1.62 7.84
C VAL A 14 18.02 1.30 7.98
N GLY A 15 18.71 1.34 6.85
CA GLY A 15 20.16 1.23 6.81
C GLY A 15 20.82 2.49 7.39
N ARG A 16 22.15 2.46 7.46
CA ARG A 16 22.94 3.60 7.94
C ARG A 16 22.76 4.85 7.07
N ASP A 17 22.38 4.66 5.81
CA ASP A 17 22.03 5.71 4.85
C ASP A 17 20.61 6.29 5.02
N GLY A 18 19.84 5.83 6.01
CA GLY A 18 18.45 6.26 6.24
C GLY A 18 17.44 5.73 5.20
N LYS A 19 17.89 4.86 4.29
CA LYS A 19 17.05 4.20 3.28
C LYS A 19 16.53 2.86 3.80
N PRO A 20 15.33 2.42 3.36
CA PRO A 20 14.82 1.10 3.71
C PRO A 20 15.79 0.03 3.22
N LEU A 21 15.99 -1.00 4.05
CA LEU A 21 16.85 -2.13 3.67
C LEU A 21 16.29 -2.83 2.42
N GLN A 22 17.17 -3.17 1.48
CA GLN A 22 16.82 -4.08 0.39
C GLN A 22 17.38 -5.47 0.68
N ALA A 23 16.60 -6.50 0.37
CA ALA A 23 17.00 -7.89 0.54
C ALA A 23 17.94 -8.33 -0.59
N ASP A 24 19.14 -7.75 -0.63
CA ASP A 24 20.14 -8.03 -1.66
C ASP A 24 20.92 -9.34 -1.37
N GLY A 25 20.76 -9.88 -0.17
CA GLY A 25 21.46 -11.09 0.27
C GLY A 25 22.84 -10.81 0.88
N ASP A 26 23.34 -9.59 0.72
CA ASP A 26 24.63 -9.15 1.25
C ASP A 26 24.51 -8.61 2.69
N PHE A 27 25.40 -9.06 3.58
CA PHE A 27 25.40 -8.61 4.98
C PHE A 27 26.38 -7.45 5.16
N GLY A 28 26.00 -6.31 4.58
CA GLY A 28 26.78 -5.08 4.64
C GLY A 28 26.56 -4.27 5.92
N GLY A 29 27.22 -3.10 6.00
CA GLY A 29 27.09 -2.18 7.13
C GLY A 29 25.66 -1.68 7.37
N ASN A 30 24.82 -1.63 6.34
CA ASN A 30 23.41 -1.27 6.46
C ASN A 30 22.58 -2.34 7.18
N THR A 31 22.77 -3.60 6.80
CA THR A 31 22.10 -4.74 7.45
C THR A 31 22.56 -4.90 8.88
N LYS A 32 23.86 -4.72 9.13
CA LYS A 32 24.41 -4.75 10.49
C LYS A 32 23.75 -3.68 11.37
N PHE A 33 23.72 -2.43 10.90
CA PHE A 33 23.10 -1.32 11.63
C PHE A 33 21.61 -1.58 11.90
N ALA A 34 20.87 -2.09 10.92
CA ALA A 34 19.45 -2.42 11.07
C ALA A 34 19.22 -3.52 12.12
N VAL A 35 20.05 -4.56 12.15
CA VAL A 35 19.99 -5.62 13.17
C VAL A 35 20.32 -5.05 14.55
N GLU A 36 21.34 -4.21 14.66
CA GLU A 36 21.72 -3.58 15.93
C GLU A 36 20.59 -2.72 16.51
N GLN A 37 19.95 -1.90 15.65
CA GLN A 37 18.81 -1.09 16.04
C GLN A 37 17.62 -1.96 16.47
N PHE A 38 17.33 -3.03 15.73
CA PHE A 38 16.27 -3.96 16.07
C PHE A 38 16.53 -4.63 17.42
N GLN A 39 17.74 -5.15 17.63
CA GLN A 39 18.15 -5.77 18.89
C GLN A 39 18.03 -4.79 20.06
N ARG A 40 18.50 -3.54 19.87
CA ARG A 40 18.44 -2.49 20.90
C ARG A 40 17.00 -2.11 21.26
N THR A 41 16.12 -2.03 20.27
CA THR A 41 14.70 -1.69 20.46
C THR A 41 13.94 -2.82 21.16
N HIS A 42 14.31 -4.07 20.91
CA HIS A 42 13.67 -5.26 21.49
C HIS A 42 14.35 -5.77 22.77
N GLY A 43 15.32 -5.04 23.32
CA GLY A 43 16.03 -5.43 24.55
C GLY A 43 16.88 -6.69 24.41
N LEU A 44 17.33 -7.02 23.19
CA LEU A 44 18.21 -8.13 22.89
C LEU A 44 19.68 -7.70 22.95
N GLN A 45 20.58 -8.67 23.03
CA GLN A 45 22.01 -8.42 22.96
C GLN A 45 22.38 -7.86 21.57
N VAL A 46 22.94 -6.65 21.57
CA VAL A 46 23.28 -5.86 20.36
C VAL A 46 24.64 -6.32 19.81
N ASP A 47 24.71 -7.58 19.38
CA ASP A 47 25.94 -8.15 18.79
C ASP A 47 25.93 -8.06 17.25
N ALA A 48 24.84 -7.57 16.67
CA ALA A 48 24.55 -7.61 15.23
C ALA A 48 24.51 -9.02 14.63
N VAL A 49 24.57 -10.06 15.48
CA VAL A 49 24.46 -11.46 15.10
C VAL A 49 23.03 -11.93 15.26
N VAL A 50 22.47 -12.48 14.18
CA VAL A 50 21.09 -12.97 14.15
C VAL A 50 21.06 -14.44 14.60
N GLY A 51 20.98 -14.62 15.91
CA GLY A 51 20.75 -15.93 16.54
C GLY A 51 19.27 -16.32 16.60
N GLN A 52 18.99 -17.50 17.15
CA GLN A 52 17.63 -18.03 17.35
C GLN A 52 16.71 -17.04 18.08
N GLN A 53 17.22 -16.34 19.10
CA GLN A 53 16.44 -15.35 19.85
C GLN A 53 16.07 -14.13 19.00
N THR A 54 16.98 -13.64 18.16
CA THR A 54 16.71 -12.53 17.24
C THR A 54 15.73 -12.96 16.15
N GLN A 55 15.84 -14.18 15.62
CA GLN A 55 14.86 -14.70 14.65
C GLN A 55 13.46 -14.85 15.26
N ALA A 56 13.38 -15.37 16.49
CA ALA A 56 12.10 -15.47 17.21
C ALA A 56 11.49 -14.10 17.49
N ALA A 57 12.30 -13.11 17.87
CA ALA A 57 11.87 -11.73 18.06
C ALA A 57 11.44 -11.08 16.75
N LEU A 58 12.15 -11.30 15.63
CA LEU A 58 11.76 -10.83 14.30
C LEU A 58 10.42 -11.44 13.87
N GLY A 59 10.25 -12.75 14.04
CA GLY A 59 8.98 -13.42 13.74
C GLY A 59 7.83 -12.91 14.60
N LYS A 60 8.07 -12.68 15.89
CA LYS A 60 7.09 -12.03 16.77
C LYS A 60 6.82 -10.59 16.39
N ALA A 61 7.82 -9.81 16.00
CA ALA A 61 7.66 -8.42 15.57
C ALA A 61 6.88 -8.34 14.25
N LEU A 62 7.13 -9.27 13.31
CA LEU A 62 6.39 -9.39 12.05
C LEU A 62 4.93 -9.73 12.36
N ALA A 63 4.71 -10.76 13.19
CA ALA A 63 3.38 -11.14 13.65
C ALA A 63 2.71 -10.01 14.44
N GLN A 64 3.47 -9.24 15.22
CA GLN A 64 2.97 -8.10 15.98
C GLN A 64 2.69 -6.89 15.09
N GLN A 65 3.35 -6.73 13.94
CA GLN A 65 2.97 -5.73 12.95
C GLN A 65 1.72 -6.13 12.19
N THR A 66 1.55 -7.43 11.92
CA THR A 66 0.28 -7.99 11.43
C THR A 66 -0.82 -7.83 12.48
N THR A 67 -0.54 -8.06 13.77
CA THR A 67 -1.55 -7.89 14.83
C THR A 67 -1.75 -6.45 15.23
N LYS A 68 -0.79 -5.53 15.08
CA LYS A 68 -1.01 -4.09 15.28
C LYS A 68 -1.84 -3.49 14.14
N HIS A 69 -1.72 -4.02 12.92
CA HIS A 69 -2.72 -3.78 11.87
C HIS A 69 -4.07 -4.46 12.17
N ALA A 70 -4.09 -5.56 12.94
CA ALA A 70 -5.33 -6.20 13.42
C ALA A 70 -5.94 -5.53 14.67
N GLU A 71 -5.18 -4.77 15.47
CA GLU A 71 -5.65 -4.16 16.72
C GLU A 71 -6.28 -2.78 16.47
N GLN A 72 -6.05 -2.17 15.30
CA GLN A 72 -6.92 -1.12 14.76
C GLN A 72 -8.23 -1.67 14.15
N THR A 73 -8.36 -3.00 14.12
CA THR A 73 -9.58 -3.79 13.81
C THR A 73 -9.94 -4.68 14.99
N SER A 74 -9.97 -4.13 16.20
CA SER A 74 -10.45 -4.85 17.40
C SER A 74 -11.59 -4.09 18.08
N ALA A 75 -12.61 -3.76 17.29
CA ALA A 75 -13.96 -3.54 17.80
C ALA A 75 -14.96 -4.20 16.84
N GLN A 76 -14.94 -5.53 16.81
CA GLN A 76 -16.08 -6.45 16.70
C GLN A 76 -15.57 -7.79 16.12
N GLY A 77 -15.49 -8.79 16.99
CA GLY A 77 -15.02 -10.11 16.66
C GLY A 77 -16.01 -10.91 15.82
N VAL A 78 -15.44 -11.69 14.89
CA VAL A 78 -15.69 -13.12 14.65
C VAL A 78 -14.61 -13.61 13.67
N PRO A 79 -13.87 -14.70 13.94
CA PRO A 79 -12.93 -15.25 12.98
C PRO A 79 -13.72 -16.05 11.93
N SER A 80 -13.88 -15.49 10.74
CA SER A 80 -14.36 -16.24 9.57
C SER A 80 -13.21 -16.38 8.57
N PRO A 81 -12.70 -17.60 8.31
CA PRO A 81 -11.72 -17.84 7.26
C PRO A 81 -12.46 -17.88 5.92
N ALA A 82 -12.58 -16.73 5.26
CA ALA A 82 -13.06 -16.67 3.88
C ALA A 82 -12.01 -15.95 3.03
N THR A 83 -11.10 -16.75 2.48
CA THR A 83 -10.44 -16.55 1.19
C THR A 83 -10.01 -15.11 0.90
N SER A 84 -8.92 -14.71 1.56
CA SER A 84 -8.28 -13.39 1.49
C SER A 84 -7.85 -13.04 0.05
N ALA A 85 -8.68 -12.27 -0.65
CA ALA A 85 -8.14 -11.38 -1.66
C ALA A 85 -7.23 -10.38 -0.93
N PRO A 86 -5.98 -10.16 -1.39
CA PRO A 86 -5.10 -9.16 -0.77
C PRO A 86 -5.84 -7.82 -0.73
N LEU A 87 -5.82 -7.14 0.42
CA LEU A 87 -6.36 -5.81 0.53
C LEU A 87 -5.47 -4.83 -0.23
N LEU A 88 -6.02 -3.69 -0.63
CA LEU A 88 -5.25 -2.64 -1.31
C LEU A 88 -4.07 -2.14 -0.47
N SER A 89 -4.20 -2.22 0.86
CA SER A 89 -3.15 -1.91 1.84
C SER A 89 -2.08 -2.98 1.96
N ASP A 90 -2.30 -4.20 1.47
CA ASP A 90 -1.31 -5.26 1.55
C ASP A 90 -0.16 -5.01 0.58
N PRO A 91 1.11 -5.16 1.00
CA PRO A 91 2.28 -4.98 0.13
C PRO A 91 2.31 -5.95 -1.07
N CYS A 92 1.62 -7.08 -0.96
CA CYS A 92 1.51 -8.07 -2.04
C CYS A 92 0.46 -7.68 -3.11
N HIS A 93 -0.28 -6.58 -2.91
CA HIS A 93 -1.28 -6.12 -3.88
C HIS A 93 -0.60 -5.29 -4.99
N PRO A 94 -0.91 -5.53 -6.28
CA PRO A 94 -0.30 -4.79 -7.39
C PRO A 94 -0.57 -3.28 -7.32
N ASP A 95 -1.73 -2.88 -6.79
CA ASP A 95 -2.10 -1.47 -6.61
C ASP A 95 -1.69 -0.86 -5.25
N ASN A 96 -0.88 -1.58 -4.44
CA ASN A 96 -0.43 -1.06 -3.15
C ASN A 96 0.36 0.25 -3.29
N GLY A 97 1.19 0.36 -4.34
CA GLY A 97 1.94 1.59 -4.61
C GLY A 97 1.03 2.80 -4.85
N MET A 98 -0.11 2.61 -5.51
CA MET A 98 -1.12 3.68 -5.67
C MET A 98 -1.79 4.01 -4.35
N PHE A 99 -2.14 3.00 -3.56
CA PHE A 99 -2.79 3.21 -2.27
C PHE A 99 -1.90 4.01 -1.32
N VAL A 100 -0.66 3.59 -1.13
CA VAL A 100 0.32 4.28 -0.27
C VAL A 100 0.57 5.71 -0.76
N GLY A 101 0.71 5.91 -2.07
CA GLY A 101 0.88 7.24 -2.66
C GLY A 101 -0.34 8.13 -2.48
N THR A 102 -1.55 7.57 -2.55
CA THR A 102 -2.81 8.30 -2.37
C THR A 102 -3.03 8.66 -0.91
N VAL A 103 -2.78 7.73 0.01
CA VAL A 103 -2.80 7.98 1.47
C VAL A 103 -1.86 9.13 1.80
N GLY A 104 -0.61 9.10 1.34
CA GLY A 104 0.34 10.19 1.60
C GLY A 104 -0.12 11.56 1.06
N LYS A 105 -0.84 11.59 -0.07
CA LYS A 105 -1.40 12.83 -0.64
C LYS A 105 -2.60 13.35 0.13
N LEU A 106 -3.50 12.45 0.54
CA LEU A 106 -4.62 12.80 1.41
C LEU A 106 -4.14 13.25 2.79
N GLU A 107 -3.07 12.64 3.32
CA GLU A 107 -2.44 13.06 4.57
C GLU A 107 -1.79 14.43 4.43
N ALA A 108 -1.14 14.71 3.29
CA ALA A 108 -0.60 16.03 2.98
C ALA A 108 -1.68 17.11 2.84
N LEU A 109 -2.92 16.73 2.48
CA LEU A 109 -4.08 17.63 2.51
C LEU A 109 -4.55 17.90 3.96
N GLY A 110 -4.29 16.99 4.91
CA GLY A 110 -4.58 17.16 6.34
C GLY A 110 -6.02 17.58 6.61
N GLU A 111 -6.21 18.59 7.46
CA GLU A 111 -7.53 19.16 7.77
C GLU A 111 -8.25 19.75 6.54
N ARG A 112 -7.53 20.10 5.47
CA ARG A 112 -8.12 20.56 4.20
C ARG A 112 -8.73 19.42 3.40
N GLY A 113 -8.28 18.18 3.66
CA GLY A 113 -8.94 16.96 3.20
C GLY A 113 -10.20 16.64 4.00
N GLY A 114 -10.33 17.18 5.22
CA GLY A 114 -11.52 17.10 6.06
C GLY A 114 -11.77 15.72 6.70
N PHE A 115 -10.81 14.80 6.68
CA PHE A 115 -10.99 13.46 7.24
C PHE A 115 -10.99 13.51 8.78
N ALA A 116 -11.97 12.88 9.44
CA ALA A 116 -12.01 12.89 10.89
C ALA A 116 -10.96 11.96 11.51
N ASN A 117 -10.61 10.88 10.81
CA ASN A 117 -9.65 9.87 11.27
C ASN A 117 -8.82 9.30 10.12
N ARG A 118 -7.64 8.75 10.45
CA ARG A 118 -6.80 8.02 9.48
C ARG A 118 -7.57 6.88 8.78
N LYS A 119 -8.48 6.21 9.50
CA LYS A 119 -9.33 5.15 8.94
C LYS A 119 -10.22 5.63 7.78
N GLU A 120 -10.85 6.80 7.91
CA GLU A 120 -11.66 7.40 6.83
C GLU A 120 -10.79 7.82 5.64
N LEU A 121 -9.58 8.31 5.93
CA LEU A 121 -8.63 8.67 4.90
C LEU A 121 -8.19 7.43 4.10
N GLU A 122 -7.91 6.32 4.77
CA GLU A 122 -7.55 5.05 4.13
C GLU A 122 -8.72 4.49 3.30
N GLN A 123 -9.94 4.52 3.83
CA GLN A 123 -11.15 4.16 3.08
C GLN A 123 -11.30 5.01 1.82
N ALA A 124 -11.15 6.33 1.96
CA ALA A 124 -11.22 7.24 0.84
C ALA A 124 -10.09 7.03 -0.17
N ALA A 125 -8.87 6.75 0.30
CA ALA A 125 -7.75 6.40 -0.56
C ALA A 125 -8.04 5.14 -1.37
N GLY A 126 -8.61 4.11 -0.73
CA GLY A 126 -9.02 2.88 -1.38
C GLY A 126 -10.02 3.11 -2.50
N GLN A 127 -11.03 3.93 -2.23
CA GLN A 127 -12.03 4.28 -3.23
C GLN A 127 -11.43 5.08 -4.39
N ILE A 128 -10.55 6.04 -4.08
CA ILE A 128 -9.87 6.83 -5.11
C ILE A 128 -9.04 5.94 -6.02
N VAL A 129 -8.29 4.97 -5.48
CA VAL A 129 -7.52 4.01 -6.29
C VAL A 129 -8.44 3.16 -7.17
N PHE A 130 -9.53 2.64 -6.62
CA PHE A 130 -10.50 1.87 -7.38
C PHE A 130 -11.07 2.66 -8.55
N GLU A 131 -11.61 3.85 -8.31
CA GLU A 131 -12.20 4.69 -9.36
C GLU A 131 -11.17 5.15 -10.39
N SER A 132 -9.95 5.43 -9.93
CA SER A 132 -8.82 5.73 -10.81
C SER A 132 -8.59 4.58 -11.79
N LYS A 133 -8.58 3.35 -11.29
CA LYS A 133 -8.34 2.17 -12.11
C LYS A 133 -9.50 1.83 -13.05
N VAL A 134 -10.74 2.02 -12.62
CA VAL A 134 -11.93 1.90 -13.48
C VAL A 134 -11.89 2.91 -14.62
N SER A 135 -11.39 4.12 -14.35
CA SER A 135 -11.20 5.16 -15.37
C SER A 135 -9.96 4.95 -16.25
N GLY A 136 -9.18 3.89 -15.99
CA GLY A 136 -7.96 3.55 -16.74
C GLY A 136 -6.70 4.29 -16.29
N LEU A 137 -6.74 5.01 -15.16
CA LEU A 137 -5.57 5.66 -14.60
C LEU A 137 -4.55 4.60 -14.17
N GLN A 138 -3.30 4.77 -14.61
CA GLN A 138 -2.18 3.89 -14.28
C GLN A 138 -1.33 4.41 -13.12
N ARG A 139 -1.55 5.67 -12.70
CA ARG A 139 -1.00 6.27 -11.49
C ARG A 139 -1.85 7.48 -11.09
N ILE A 140 -1.78 7.87 -9.84
CA ILE A 140 -2.42 9.10 -9.33
C ILE A 140 -1.26 10.03 -9.00
N ASP A 141 -1.14 11.14 -9.72
CA ASP A 141 -0.08 12.15 -9.51
C ASP A 141 -0.56 13.25 -8.57
N HIS A 142 -1.82 13.66 -8.65
CA HIS A 142 -2.41 14.66 -7.77
C HIS A 142 -3.79 14.22 -7.26
N VAL A 143 -4.09 14.53 -5.99
CA VAL A 143 -5.44 14.43 -5.43
C VAL A 143 -5.86 15.82 -4.99
N VAL A 144 -6.95 16.33 -5.56
CA VAL A 144 -7.40 17.70 -5.32
C VAL A 144 -8.83 17.67 -4.81
N PRO A 145 -9.14 18.26 -3.65
CA PRO A 145 -10.52 18.39 -3.20
C PRO A 145 -11.29 19.34 -4.14
N ASN A 146 -12.55 19.01 -4.42
CA ASN A 146 -13.44 19.89 -5.16
C ASN A 146 -13.76 21.16 -4.34
N LYS A 147 -14.03 22.29 -5.01
CA LYS A 147 -14.46 23.55 -4.37
C LYS A 147 -15.71 23.38 -3.50
N SER A 148 -16.57 22.42 -3.83
CA SER A 148 -17.78 22.10 -3.07
C SER A 148 -17.50 21.30 -1.78
N GLY A 149 -16.30 20.72 -1.61
CA GLY A 149 -15.95 19.85 -0.48
C GLY A 149 -16.58 18.45 -0.53
N ASP A 150 -17.42 18.18 -1.52
CA ASP A 150 -18.21 16.96 -1.69
C ASP A 150 -17.46 15.81 -2.39
N GLY A 151 -16.24 16.05 -2.87
CA GLY A 151 -15.49 15.03 -3.60
C GLY A 151 -14.04 15.40 -3.86
N PHE A 152 -13.33 14.45 -4.45
CA PHE A 152 -11.92 14.58 -4.83
C PHE A 152 -11.74 14.32 -6.32
N PHE A 153 -10.75 14.98 -6.92
CA PHE A 153 -10.27 14.66 -8.25
C PHE A 153 -8.92 13.97 -8.13
N ALA A 154 -8.85 12.72 -8.56
CA ALA A 154 -7.59 12.07 -8.82
C ALA A 154 -7.15 12.39 -10.25
N VAL A 155 -5.95 12.92 -10.38
CA VAL A 155 -5.37 13.38 -11.65
C VAL A 155 -4.07 12.63 -11.90
N GLN A 156 -3.94 12.11 -13.11
CA GLN A 156 -2.71 11.55 -13.66
C GLN A 156 -2.11 12.53 -14.67
N GLY A 157 -0.81 12.80 -14.54
CA GLY A 157 -0.09 13.79 -15.34
C GLY A 157 0.00 15.17 -14.67
N GLU A 158 0.71 16.08 -15.33
CA GLU A 158 0.86 17.45 -14.84
C GLU A 158 -0.41 18.26 -15.09
N MET A 159 -0.75 19.18 -14.17
CA MET A 159 -1.96 20.02 -14.28
C MET A 159 -1.98 20.93 -15.52
N THR A 160 -0.83 21.13 -16.15
CA THR A 160 -0.64 21.92 -17.37
C THR A 160 -0.66 21.08 -18.64
N ASP A 161 -0.72 19.76 -18.53
CA ASP A 161 -0.70 18.85 -19.66
C ASP A 161 -2.12 18.58 -20.21
N PRO A 162 -2.39 18.80 -21.51
CA PRO A 162 -3.71 18.59 -22.09
C PRO A 162 -4.11 17.10 -22.21
N ALA A 163 -3.16 16.16 -22.06
CA ALA A 163 -3.44 14.72 -21.99
C ALA A 163 -3.62 14.23 -20.54
N MET A 164 -3.72 15.13 -19.56
CA MET A 164 -4.00 14.75 -18.18
C MET A 164 -5.33 13.98 -18.10
N GLN A 165 -5.31 12.86 -17.37
CA GLN A 165 -6.52 12.09 -17.10
C GLN A 165 -6.98 12.39 -15.68
N ARG A 166 -8.27 12.66 -15.51
CA ARG A 166 -8.87 12.91 -14.19
C ARG A 166 -10.09 12.05 -13.96
N VAL A 167 -10.25 11.60 -12.73
CA VAL A 167 -11.46 10.95 -12.24
C VAL A 167 -12.03 11.76 -11.08
N PHE A 168 -13.35 11.91 -11.07
CA PHE A 168 -14.07 12.48 -9.93
C PHE A 168 -14.50 11.35 -9.00
N VAL A 169 -14.23 11.50 -7.71
CA VAL A 169 -14.56 10.55 -6.66
C VAL A 169 -15.44 11.26 -5.64
N ASP A 170 -16.60 10.67 -5.40
CA ASP A 170 -17.56 11.21 -4.45
C ASP A 170 -17.08 10.94 -3.02
N ARG A 171 -17.01 11.99 -2.19
CA ARG A 171 -16.48 11.89 -0.83
C ARG A 171 -17.38 11.05 0.06
N ASN A 172 -18.70 11.18 -0.10
CA ASN A 172 -19.65 10.44 0.72
C ASN A 172 -19.53 8.94 0.43
N GLN A 173 -19.38 8.57 -0.84
CA GLN A 173 -19.08 7.19 -1.24
C GLN A 173 -17.75 6.72 -0.66
N ALA A 174 -16.71 7.55 -0.79
CA ALA A 174 -15.36 7.24 -0.32
C ALA A 174 -15.26 7.04 1.21
N GLN A 175 -16.09 7.76 1.99
CA GLN A 175 -16.14 7.64 3.45
C GLN A 175 -17.07 6.51 3.93
N ASN A 176 -18.14 6.17 3.19
CA ASN A 176 -19.06 5.10 3.57
C ASN A 176 -18.65 3.72 3.06
N GLN A 177 -17.73 3.65 2.09
CA GLN A 177 -17.23 2.39 1.54
C GLN A 177 -16.04 1.86 2.37
N PRO A 178 -16.13 0.65 2.95
CA PRO A 178 -15.00 0.04 3.62
C PRO A 178 -13.90 -0.34 2.61
N LEU A 179 -12.65 -0.25 3.07
CA LEU A 179 -11.47 -0.52 2.25
C LEU A 179 -11.47 -1.95 1.70
N GLU A 180 -12.01 -2.93 2.42
CA GLU A 180 -12.14 -4.30 1.92
C GLU A 180 -12.99 -4.39 0.65
N ASN A 181 -14.07 -3.63 0.56
CA ASN A 181 -14.93 -3.62 -0.63
C ASN A 181 -14.22 -2.95 -1.81
N SER A 182 -13.57 -1.80 -1.60
CA SER A 182 -12.79 -1.15 -2.66
C SER A 182 -11.60 -2.01 -3.11
N SER A 183 -10.96 -2.74 -2.18
CA SER A 183 -9.87 -3.67 -2.48
C SER A 183 -10.34 -4.82 -3.37
N ARG A 184 -11.46 -5.45 -3.01
CA ARG A 184 -12.04 -6.54 -3.79
C ARG A 184 -12.43 -6.09 -5.20
N GLN A 185 -13.10 -4.94 -5.29
CA GLN A 185 -13.49 -4.36 -6.58
C GLN A 185 -12.28 -3.97 -7.44
N ALA A 186 -11.22 -3.43 -6.83
CA ALA A 186 -9.97 -3.13 -7.53
C ALA A 186 -9.27 -4.41 -8.03
N ALA A 187 -9.25 -5.48 -7.23
CA ALA A 187 -8.66 -6.76 -7.64
C ALA A 187 -9.41 -7.36 -8.84
N GLU A 188 -10.75 -7.34 -8.81
CA GLU A 188 -11.61 -7.80 -9.91
C GLU A 188 -11.35 -7.03 -11.21
N GLU A 189 -11.19 -5.70 -11.12
CA GLU A 189 -10.95 -4.86 -12.29
C GLU A 189 -9.52 -5.04 -12.83
N SER A 190 -8.50 -5.23 -11.99
CA SER A 190 -7.15 -5.61 -12.45
C SER A 190 -7.16 -6.88 -13.30
N GLN A 191 -7.94 -7.86 -12.86
CA GLN A 191 -8.06 -9.14 -13.56
C GLN A 191 -8.78 -8.98 -14.90
N ARG A 192 -9.79 -8.10 -14.96
CA ARG A 192 -10.51 -7.73 -16.19
C ARG A 192 -9.60 -7.01 -17.20
N GLN A 193 -8.85 -6.01 -16.76
CA GLN A 193 -7.90 -5.27 -17.60
C GLN A 193 -6.80 -6.18 -18.16
N ALA A 194 -6.18 -7.03 -17.32
CA ALA A 194 -5.15 -7.97 -17.76
C ALA A 194 -5.66 -8.91 -18.86
N THR A 195 -6.89 -9.41 -18.72
CA THR A 195 -7.54 -10.26 -19.73
C THR A 195 -7.76 -9.50 -21.03
N GLN A 196 -8.29 -8.27 -20.98
CA GLN A 196 -8.57 -7.47 -22.18
C GLN A 196 -7.31 -7.08 -22.97
N VAL A 197 -6.21 -6.76 -22.29
CA VAL A 197 -4.93 -6.42 -22.94
C VAL A 197 -4.38 -7.63 -23.70
N GLN A 198 -4.41 -8.82 -23.07
CA GLN A 198 -3.93 -10.05 -23.69
C GLN A 198 -4.75 -10.46 -24.93
N THR A 199 -6.08 -10.27 -24.91
CA THR A 199 -6.93 -10.52 -26.09
C THR A 199 -6.67 -9.52 -27.21
N LYS A 200 -6.38 -8.25 -26.90
CA LYS A 200 -6.05 -7.22 -27.91
C LYS A 200 -4.70 -7.46 -28.58
N GLU A 201 -3.68 -7.87 -27.81
CA GLU A 201 -2.35 -8.19 -28.35
C GLU A 201 -2.37 -9.46 -29.21
N THR A 202 -3.07 -10.51 -28.76
CA THR A 202 -3.22 -11.74 -29.54
C THR A 202 -4.00 -11.50 -30.84
N ALA A 203 -5.05 -10.68 -30.81
CA ALA A 203 -5.81 -10.30 -32.01
C ALA A 203 -5.02 -9.41 -32.98
N SER A 204 -4.21 -8.46 -32.47
CA SER A 204 -3.36 -7.62 -33.32
C SER A 204 -2.23 -8.42 -33.98
N ARG A 205 -1.71 -9.44 -33.28
CA ARG A 205 -0.65 -10.30 -33.79
C ARG A 205 -1.15 -11.32 -34.82
N SER A 206 -2.42 -11.73 -34.76
CA SER A 206 -3.03 -12.62 -35.75
C SER A 206 -3.53 -11.91 -37.01
N MET A 207 -3.67 -10.57 -37.01
CA MET A 207 -3.97 -9.78 -38.21
C MET A 207 -2.73 -9.34 -39.02
N SER A 208 -1.52 -9.65 -38.54
CA SER A 208 -0.25 -9.26 -39.19
C SER A 208 0.48 -10.42 -39.89
N ILE A 209 -0.22 -11.52 -40.16
CA ILE A 209 0.25 -12.72 -40.87
C ILE A 209 -0.73 -13.06 -41.99
#